data_AF-A0A522VSU5-F1
#
_entry.id   AF-A0A522VSU5-F1
#
_cell.length_a   1.000
_cell.length_b   1.000
_cell.length_c   1.000
_cell.angle_alpha   90.00
_cell.angle_beta   90.00
_cell.angle_gamma   90.00
#
_symmetry.space_group_name_H-M   'P 1'
#
loop_
_entity.id
_entity.type
_entity.pdbx_description
1 polymer ?
#
loop_
_entity_poly.entity_id
_entity_poly.type
_entity_poly.pdbx_seq_one_letter_code
_entity_poly.pdbx_strand_id
1 'polypeptide(L)'
;MKRALWTVFTDHRLVAVVAAEKIDGARRIVAALAERNDLPDRPEKTRVIPCTRRQAAKVLRQADTMGVGDRFLAFLASGVFLTGLGELQAA
;
A
#
# COMPACT_ATOMS: atom_id res chain seq x y z
N MET A 1 10.80 -9.05 9.26
CA MET A 1 10.87 -7.63 8.85
C MET A 1 9.57 -6.92 9.20
N LYS A 2 9.60 -5.87 10.03
CA LYS A 2 8.39 -5.18 10.53
C LYS A 2 7.97 -4.07 9.56
N ARG A 3 6.99 -4.35 8.71
CA ARG A 3 6.46 -3.39 7.73
C ARG A 3 5.51 -2.40 8.42
N ALA A 4 5.56 -1.13 8.03
CA ALA A 4 4.60 -0.10 8.43
C ALA A 4 3.64 0.19 7.27
N LEU A 5 2.46 0.73 7.59
CA LEU A 5 1.48 1.16 6.59
C LEU A 5 1.62 2.66 6.31
N TRP A 6 1.55 3.01 5.03
CA TRP A 6 1.63 4.38 4.53
C TRP A 6 0.41 4.69 3.69
N THR A 7 -0.24 5.82 3.92
CA THR A 7 -1.39 6.27 3.13
C THR A 7 -0.91 7.08 1.95
N VAL A 8 -1.46 6.79 0.79
CA VAL A 8 -1.18 7.47 -0.47
C VAL A 8 -2.40 8.31 -0.84
N PHE A 9 -2.18 9.59 -1.04
CA PHE A 9 -3.19 10.53 -1.52
C PHE A 9 -2.82 11.08 -2.89
N THR A 10 -3.81 11.21 -3.77
CA THR A 10 -3.71 11.94 -5.03
C THR A 10 -4.89 12.91 -5.09
N ASP A 11 -4.66 14.19 -5.41
CA ASP A 11 -5.71 15.22 -5.45
C ASP A 11 -6.65 15.20 -4.21
N HIS A 12 -6.06 15.11 -3.01
CA HIS A 12 -6.76 15.02 -1.71
C HIS A 12 -7.61 13.77 -1.47
N ARG A 13 -7.61 12.79 -2.38
CA ARG A 13 -8.32 11.52 -2.22
C ARG A 13 -7.35 10.43 -1.81
N LEU A 14 -7.77 9.58 -0.87
CA LEU A 14 -7.03 8.36 -0.53
C LEU A 14 -7.16 7.40 -1.69
N VAL A 15 -6.03 7.02 -2.28
CA VAL A 15 -5.98 6.12 -3.44
C VAL A 15 -5.41 4.76 -3.11
N ALA A 16 -4.51 4.69 -2.13
CA ALA A 16 -3.88 3.45 -1.70
C ALA A 16 -3.40 3.49 -0.25
N VAL A 17 -3.18 2.30 0.31
CA VAL A 17 -2.37 2.07 1.50
C VAL A 17 -1.26 1.08 1.14
N VAL A 18 0.01 1.46 1.35
CA VAL A 18 1.17 0.64 1.00
C VAL A 18 1.91 0.14 2.25
N ALA A 19 2.40 -1.09 2.19
CA ALA A 19 3.18 -1.71 3.25
C ALA A 19 4.68 -1.62 2.95
N ALA A 20 5.42 -0.85 3.74
CA ALA A 20 6.87 -0.67 3.61
C ALA A 20 7.52 -0.37 4.96
N GLU A 21 8.78 -0.75 5.13
CA GLU A 21 9.51 -0.48 6.39
C GLU A 21 9.77 1.01 6.63
N LYS A 22 10.05 1.76 5.55
CA LYS A 22 10.42 3.17 5.58
C LYS A 22 9.70 3.93 4.47
N ILE A 23 9.63 5.26 4.61
CA ILE A 23 8.97 6.14 3.65
C ILE A 23 9.56 6.03 2.24
N ASP A 24 10.88 5.84 2.11
CA ASP A 24 11.52 5.69 0.80
C ASP A 24 11.07 4.40 0.09
N GLY A 25 10.88 3.31 0.85
CA GLY A 25 10.29 2.08 0.33
C GLY A 25 8.85 2.29 -0.13
N ALA A 26 8.05 3.01 0.65
CA ALA A 26 6.67 3.36 0.27
C ALA A 26 6.63 4.20 -1.02
N ARG A 27 7.53 5.18 -1.16
CA ARG A 27 7.65 6.00 -2.39
C ARG A 27 8.04 5.18 -3.61
N ARG A 28 8.94 4.20 -3.47
CA ARG A 28 9.30 3.28 -4.56
C ARG A 28 8.10 2.43 -5.02
N ILE A 29 7.33 1.89 -4.07
CA ILE A 29 6.10 1.15 -4.39
C ILE A 29 5.11 2.05 -5.12
N VAL A 30 4.92 3.30 -4.65
CA VAL A 30 4.04 4.28 -5.29
C VAL A 30 4.48 4.64 -6.70
N ALA A 31 5.79 4.82 -6.95
CA ALA A 31 6.31 5.06 -8.29
C ALA A 31 6.01 3.88 -9.23
N ALA A 32 6.24 2.64 -8.77
CA ALA A 32 5.92 1.44 -9.56
C ALA A 32 4.41 1.31 -9.86
N LEU A 33 3.54 1.69 -8.92
CA LEU A 33 2.09 1.72 -9.16
C LEU A 33 1.71 2.82 -10.17
N ALA A 34 2.36 3.99 -10.12
CA ALA A 34 2.13 5.07 -11.09
C ALA A 34 2.56 4.67 -12.50
N GLU A 35 3.73 4.04 -12.66
CA GLU A 35 4.24 3.55 -13.95
C GLU A 35 3.30 2.53 -14.62
N ARG A 36 2.55 1.77 -13.80
CA ARG A 36 1.57 0.78 -14.27
C ARG A 36 0.16 1.34 -14.48
N ASN A 37 -0.05 2.63 -14.28
CA ASN A 37 -1.37 3.28 -14.28
C ASN A 37 -2.33 2.71 -13.22
N ASP A 38 -1.80 2.15 -12.13
CA ASP A 38 -2.58 1.67 -10.97
C ASP A 38 -2.94 2.82 -10.01
N LEU A 39 -2.42 4.03 -10.25
CA LEU A 39 -2.77 5.27 -9.57
C LEU A 39 -3.40 6.26 -10.57
N PRO A 40 -4.26 7.20 -10.12
CA PRO A 40 -4.84 8.20 -11.00
C PRO A 40 -3.78 9.07 -11.72
N ASP A 41 -4.06 9.47 -12.96
CA ASP A 41 -3.21 10.17 -13.96
C ASP A 41 -2.43 11.41 -13.51
N ARG A 42 -2.56 11.86 -12.25
CA ARG A 42 -1.85 13.03 -11.71
C ARG A 42 -0.88 12.64 -10.59
N PRO A 43 0.16 11.84 -10.89
CA PRO A 43 1.13 11.40 -9.89
C PRO A 43 1.90 12.57 -9.26
N GLU A 44 1.96 13.71 -9.95
CA GLU A 44 2.65 14.95 -9.53
C GLU A 44 2.13 15.55 -8.21
N LYS A 45 0.90 15.19 -7.82
CA LYS A 45 0.27 15.62 -6.56
C LYS A 45 0.18 14.49 -5.53
N THR A 46 0.96 13.43 -5.72
CA THR A 46 0.92 12.26 -4.84
C THR A 46 1.65 12.55 -3.54
N ARG A 47 0.96 12.32 -2.42
CA ARG A 47 1.53 12.45 -1.07
C ARG A 47 1.51 11.10 -0.37
N VAL A 48 2.64 10.74 0.21
CA VAL A 48 2.80 9.53 1.02
C VAL A 48 3.02 9.95 2.46
N ILE A 49 2.11 9.56 3.35
CA ILE A 49 2.16 9.91 4.77
C ILE A 49 1.99 8.66 5.65
N PRO A 50 2.42 8.69 6.92
CA PRO A 50 2.14 7.59 7.85
C PRO A 50 0.63 7.29 7.92
N CYS A 51 0.27 6.00 7.87
CA CYS A 51 -1.12 5.58 7.97
C CYS A 51 -1.64 5.77 9.40
N THR A 52 -2.83 6.34 9.54
CA THR A 52 -3.45 6.46 10.87
C THR A 52 -3.88 5.09 11.39
N ARG A 53 -3.94 4.94 12.72
CA ARG A 53 -4.36 3.68 13.35
C ARG A 53 -5.76 3.22 12.89
N ARG A 54 -6.69 4.16 12.70
CA ARG A 54 -8.05 3.88 12.21
C ARG A 54 -8.05 3.35 10.79
N GLN A 55 -7.27 3.96 9.90
CA GLN A 55 -7.14 3.51 8.51
C GLN A 55 -6.45 2.15 8.44
N ALA A 56 -5.37 1.96 9.20
CA ALA A 56 -4.65 0.69 9.28
C ALA A 56 -5.57 -0.46 9.71
N ALA A 57 -6.34 -0.27 10.79
CA ALA A 57 -7.29 -1.28 11.26
C ALA A 57 -8.37 -1.60 10.22
N LYS A 58 -8.87 -0.59 9.49
CA LYS A 58 -9.85 -0.79 8.41
C LYS A 58 -9.25 -1.64 7.29
N VAL A 59 -8.06 -1.28 6.80
CA VAL A 59 -7.41 -1.98 5.69
C VAL A 59 -7.06 -3.41 6.07
N LEU A 60 -6.50 -3.65 7.26
CA LEU A 60 -6.16 -5.00 7.71
C LEU A 60 -7.40 -5.88 7.83
N ARG A 61 -8.50 -5.37 8.40
CA ARG A 61 -9.77 -6.11 8.46
C ARG A 61 -10.30 -6.48 7.07
N GLN A 62 -10.18 -5.57 6.10
CA GLN A 62 -10.57 -5.85 4.72
C GLN A 62 -9.65 -6.89 4.09
N ALA A 63 -8.34 -6.79 4.31
CA ALA A 63 -7.36 -7.74 3.80
C ALA A 63 -7.53 -9.16 4.41
N ASP A 64 -7.89 -9.25 5.69
CA ASP A 64 -8.25 -10.51 6.36
C ASP A 64 -9.50 -11.13 5.73
N THR A 65 -10.52 -10.32 5.44
CA THR A 65 -11.74 -10.78 4.76
C THR A 65 -11.44 -11.34 3.36
N MET A 66 -10.39 -10.85 2.71
CA MET A 66 -9.91 -11.32 1.41
C MET A 66 -8.92 -12.50 1.50
N GLY A 67 -8.61 -13.00 2.71
CA GLY A 67 -7.65 -14.08 2.92
C GLY A 67 -6.17 -13.69 2.75
N VAL A 68 -5.88 -12.40 2.55
CA VAL A 68 -4.52 -11.90 2.34
C VAL A 68 -3.86 -11.53 3.66
N GLY A 69 -4.63 -10.98 4.61
CA GLY A 69 -4.13 -10.48 5.88
C GLY A 69 -3.07 -9.40 5.70
N ASP A 70 -1.88 -9.58 6.27
CA ASP A 70 -0.76 -8.64 6.16
C ASP A 70 0.17 -8.92 4.96
N ARG A 71 -0.21 -9.82 4.05
CA ARG A 71 0.64 -10.28 2.94
C ARG A 71 0.59 -9.41 1.68
N PHE A 72 0.02 -8.21 1.76
CA PHE A 72 -0.04 -7.27 0.62
C PHE A 72 1.13 -6.28 0.62
N LEU A 73 1.42 -5.72 -0.57
CA LEU A 73 2.29 -4.55 -0.72
C LEU A 73 1.49 -3.27 -0.90
N ALA A 74 0.37 -3.30 -1.61
CA ALA A 74 -0.52 -2.16 -1.74
C ALA A 74 -2.00 -2.58 -1.75
N PHE A 75 -2.80 -1.86 -0.98
CA PHE A 75 -4.25 -1.96 -0.93
C PHE A 75 -4.83 -0.72 -1.61
N LEU A 76 -5.40 -0.88 -2.80
CA LEU A 76 -5.86 0.22 -3.65
C LEU A 76 -7.37 0.45 -3.45
N ALA A 77 -7.86 1.64 -3.81
CA ALA A 77 -9.30 1.89 -3.83
C ALA A 77 -10.04 1.03 -4.89
N SER A 78 -9.35 0.68 -5.98
CA SER A 78 -9.87 -0.09 -7.12
C SER A 78 -9.66 -1.61 -6.98
N GLY A 79 -8.96 -2.09 -5.95
CA GLY A 79 -8.60 -3.50 -5.80
C GLY A 79 -7.41 -3.71 -4.87
N VAL A 80 -6.79 -4.88 -4.92
CA VAL A 80 -5.60 -5.19 -4.11
C VAL A 80 -4.44 -5.57 -5.04
N PHE A 81 -3.29 -4.94 -4.81
CA PHE A 81 -2.06 -5.27 -5.52
C PHE A 81 -1.20 -6.20 -4.66
N LEU A 82 -1.07 -7.43 -5.13
CA LEU A 82 -0.26 -8.48 -4.54
C LEU A 82 0.98 -8.67 -5.40
N THR A 83 2.16 -8.53 -4.82
CA THR A 83 3.35 -9.19 -5.39
C THR A 83 3.74 -10.25 -4.39
N GLY A 84 3.51 -11.52 -4.72
CA GLY A 84 4.12 -12.61 -3.98
C GLY A 84 5.63 -12.54 -4.16
N LEU A 85 6.34 -11.98 -3.18
CA LEU A 85 7.77 -12.25 -3.03
C LEU A 85 7.92 -13.54 -2.22
N GLY A 86 7.52 -14.66 -2.83
CA GLY A 86 7.81 -16.03 -2.39
C GLY A 86 7.19 -16.51 -1.06
N GLU A 87 7.29 -17.81 -0.83
CA GLU A 87 7.11 -18.40 0.51
C GLU A 87 8.26 -17.91 1.41
N LEU A 88 7.92 -17.37 2.59
CA LEU A 88 8.89 -17.02 3.62
C LEU A 88 9.33 -18.31 4.32
N GLN A 89 10.45 -18.89 3.88
CA GLN A 89 11.15 -19.90 4.65
C GLN A 89 11.83 -19.25 5.87
N ALA A 90 11.69 -19.89 7.03
CA ALA A 90 12.41 -19.49 8.24
C ALA A 90 13.90 -19.74 8.05
N ALA A 91 14.72 -18.73 8.39
CA ALA A 91 16.14 -18.90 8.66
C ALA A 91 16.35 -19.03 10.18
#